data_AF-A0A2S4M133-F1
#
_entry.id   AF-A0A2S4M133-F1
#
_cell.length_a   1.000
_cell.length_b   1.000
_cell.length_c   1.000
_cell.angle_alpha   90.00
_cell.angle_beta   90.00
_cell.angle_gamma   90.00
#
_symmetry.space_group_name_H-M   'P 1'
#
loop_
_entity.id
_entity.type
_entity.pdbx_description
1 polymer ?
#
loop_
_entity_poly.entity_id
_entity_poly.type
_entity_poly.pdbx_seq_one_letter_code
_entity_poly.pdbx_strand_id
1 'polypeptide(L)' 'MNVNCGTILDGEETGQPAGQRIFDLILKVASGSRTKTETFDFGSAGFVPWPLGVTVERRFRVRRC' A
#
# COMPACT_ATOMS: atom_id res chain seq x y z
N MET A 1 -7.01 5.91 -4.81
CA MET A 1 -7.15 6.21 -3.37
C MET A 1 -8.55 5.86 -2.86
N ASN A 2 -8.67 5.05 -1.82
CA ASN A 2 -9.98 4.53 -1.34
C ASN A 2 -10.67 5.47 -0.34
N VAL A 3 -9.90 6.24 0.43
CA VAL A 3 -10.38 7.22 1.41
C VAL A 3 -9.54 8.49 1.29
N ASN A 4 -10.18 9.66 1.34
CA ASN A 4 -9.52 10.95 1.42
C ASN A 4 -9.41 11.36 2.89
N CYS A 5 -8.21 11.71 3.36
CA CYS A 5 -7.96 12.24 4.70
C CYS A 5 -7.35 13.66 4.65
N GLY A 6 -7.27 14.28 3.47
CA GLY A 6 -6.79 15.66 3.30
C GLY A 6 -7.68 16.68 4.00
N THR A 7 -8.94 16.33 4.20
CA THR A 7 -9.95 17.06 5.01
C THR A 7 -9.49 17.35 6.44
N ILE A 8 -8.55 16.57 6.99
CA ILE A 8 -7.92 16.86 8.29
C ILE A 8 -7.03 18.10 8.21
N LEU A 9 -6.26 18.22 7.11
CA LEU A 9 -5.38 19.37 6.87
C LEU A 9 -6.16 20.61 6.45
N ASP A 10 -7.27 20.41 5.73
CA ASP A 10 -8.19 21.50 5.35
C ASP A 10 -8.96 22.07 6.56
N GLY A 11 -8.90 21.40 7.73
CA GLY A 11 -9.58 21.80 8.96
C GLY A 11 -11.07 21.41 9.02
N GLU A 12 -11.56 20.65 8.04
CA GLU A 12 -12.95 20.22 7.90
C GLU A 12 -13.30 19.03 8.82
N GLU A 13 -12.33 18.19 9.18
CA GLU A 13 -12.52 17.10 10.14
C GLU A 13 -11.31 16.93 11.08
N THR A 14 -11.52 16.30 12.23
CA THR A 14 -10.44 15.93 13.15
C THR A 14 -9.99 14.48 12.94
N GLY A 15 -8.91 14.07 13.61
CA GLY A 15 -8.36 12.72 13.45
C GLY A 15 -9.30 11.59 13.87
N GLN A 16 -10.09 11.76 14.95
CA GLN A 16 -10.99 10.70 15.41
C GLN A 16 -12.11 10.37 14.40
N PRO A 17 -12.90 11.33 13.88
CA PRO A 17 -13.88 11.07 12.83
C PRO A 17 -13.26 10.42 11.59
N ALA A 18 -12.12 10.92 11.12
CA ALA A 18 -11.41 10.35 9.98
C ALA A 18 -10.98 8.89 10.25
N GLY A 19 -10.49 8.61 11.46
CA GLY A 19 -10.12 7.28 11.92
C GLY A 19 -11.29 6.30 11.90
N GLN A 20 -12.47 6.73 12.36
CA GLN A 20 -13.68 5.90 12.30
C GLN A 20 -14.06 5.54 10.86
N ARG A 21 -14.00 6.51 9.92
CA ARG A 21 -14.28 6.25 8.50
C ARG A 21 -13.30 5.25 7.89
N ILE A 22 -12.02 5.34 8.25
CA ILE A 22 -11.00 4.38 7.82
C ILE A 22 -11.32 2.99 8.36
N PHE A 23 -11.67 2.88 9.64
CA PHE A 23 -12.00 1.60 10.26
C PHE A 23 -13.22 0.94 9.62
N ASP A 24 -14.29 1.71 9.40
CA ASP A 24 -15.49 1.21 8.73
C ASP A 24 -15.19 0.75 7.29
N LEU A 25 -14.30 1.46 6.58
CA LEU A 25 -13.85 1.05 5.26
C LEU A 25 -13.05 -0.27 5.31
N ILE A 26 -12.19 -0.46 6.30
CA ILE A 26 -11.45 -1.72 6.50
C ILE A 26 -12.44 -2.88 6.68
N LEU A 27 -13.44 -2.72 7.56
CA LEU A 27 -14.46 -3.75 7.77
C LEU A 27 -15.25 -4.06 6.49
N LYS A 28 -15.61 -3.02 5.74
CA LYS A 28 -16.35 -3.17 4.47
C LYS A 28 -15.54 -3.91 3.41
N VAL A 29 -14.23 -3.63 3.30
CA VAL A 29 -13.32 -4.31 2.38
C VAL A 29 -13.09 -5.76 2.81
N ALA A 30 -12.84 -6.00 4.10
CA ALA A 30 -12.71 -7.35 4.65
C ALA A 30 -13.98 -8.19 4.43
N SER A 31 -15.15 -7.54 4.39
CA SER A 31 -16.44 -8.17 4.07
C SER A 31 -16.65 -8.43 2.57
N GLY A 32 -15.64 -8.19 1.72
CA GLY A 32 -15.67 -8.52 0.30
C GLY A 32 -15.91 -7.34 -0.65
N SER A 33 -15.95 -6.09 -0.14
CA SER A 33 -15.98 -4.93 -1.04
C SER A 33 -14.63 -4.75 -1.72
N ARG A 34 -14.64 -4.63 -3.06
CA ARG A 34 -13.43 -4.41 -3.83
C ARG A 34 -12.81 -3.03 -3.57
N THR A 35 -11.49 -3.02 -3.45
CA THR A 35 -10.66 -1.83 -3.39
C THR A 35 -10.43 -1.25 -4.78
N LYS A 36 -9.99 0.01 -4.86
CA LYS A 36 -9.68 0.64 -6.15
C LYS A 36 -8.54 -0.09 -6.87
N THR A 37 -7.52 -0.54 -6.14
CA THR A 37 -6.40 -1.30 -6.72
C THR A 37 -6.85 -2.62 -7.33
N GLU A 38 -7.80 -3.33 -6.71
CA GLU A 38 -8.40 -4.55 -7.28
C GLU A 38 -9.29 -4.24 -8.48
N THR A 39 -9.98 -3.11 -8.48
CA THR A 39 -10.83 -2.69 -9.62
C THR A 39 -10.01 -2.35 -10.87
N PHE A 40 -8.79 -1.86 -10.68
CA PHE A 40 -7.86 -1.51 -11.75
C PHE A 40 -6.80 -2.61 -12.02
N ASP A 41 -6.98 -3.81 -11.46
CA ASP A 41 -6.07 -4.96 -11.62
C ASP A 41 -4.59 -4.68 -11.26
N PHE A 42 -4.33 -3.72 -10.35
CA PHE A 42 -2.97 -3.38 -9.88
C PHE A 42 -2.45 -4.31 -8.78
N GLY A 43 -3.16 -5.39 -8.44
CA GLY A 43 -2.80 -6.28 -7.33
C GLY A 43 -1.47 -7.03 -7.53
N SER A 44 -1.12 -7.36 -8.77
CA SER A 44 0.10 -8.11 -9.11
C SER A 44 1.39 -7.30 -8.95
N ALA A 45 1.30 -5.96 -8.97
CA ALA A 45 2.45 -5.08 -8.83
C ALA A 45 2.91 -4.88 -7.36
N GLY A 46 2.16 -5.40 -6.39
CA GLY A 46 2.41 -5.18 -4.96
C GLY A 46 3.28 -6.24 -4.28
N PHE A 47 3.58 -7.37 -4.93
CA PHE A 47 4.34 -8.44 -4.30
C PHE A 47 5.85 -8.16 -4.38
N VAL A 48 6.38 -7.49 -3.34
CA VAL A 48 7.80 -7.22 -3.16
C VAL A 48 8.25 -7.84 -1.84
N PRO A 49 8.75 -9.10 -1.84
CA PRO A 49 9.25 -9.70 -0.62
C PRO A 49 10.42 -8.85 -0.09
N TRP A 50 10.43 -8.57 1.21
CA TRP A 50 11.55 -7.89 1.86
C TRP A 50 12.83 -8.73 1.67
N PRO A 51 13.80 -8.28 0.86
CA PRO A 51 14.99 -9.07 0.62
C PRO A 51 15.82 -9.12 1.90
N LEU A 52 16.10 -10.32 2.38
CA LEU A 52 17.09 -10.52 3.43
C LEU A 52 18.48 -10.55 2.78
N GLY A 53 19.21 -9.42 2.87
CA GLY A 53 20.58 -9.29 2.38
C GLY A 53 20.72 -8.54 1.04
N VAL A 54 21.93 -8.58 0.46
CA VAL A 54 22.24 -7.85 -0.77
C VAL A 54 21.61 -8.56 -1.98
N THR A 55 20.64 -7.94 -2.64
CA THR A 55 20.16 -8.33 -3.97
C THR A 55 21.20 -7.94 -5.01
N VAL A 56 22.25 -8.75 -5.10
CA VAL A 56 23.24 -8.60 -6.18
C VAL A 56 22.69 -9.27 -7.43
N GLU A 57 22.43 -8.48 -8.47
CA GLU A 57 22.64 -8.96 -9.83
C GLU A 57 24.15 -9.22 -9.95
N ARG A 58 24.59 -10.42 -9.52
CA ARG A 58 26.01 -10.82 -9.55
C ARG A 58 26.45 -10.98 -11.00
N ARG A 59 26.86 -9.89 -11.63
CA ARG A 59 27.85 -9.92 -12.69
C ARG A 59 29.23 -9.57 -12.14
N PHE A 60 29.62 -10.25 -11.05
CA PHE A 60 31.01 -10.27 -10.61
C PHE A 60 31.81 -11.08 -11.63
N ARG A 61 32.32 -10.41 -12.66
CA ARG A 61 33.34 -10.94 -13.55
C ARG A 61 34.63 -11.02 -12.74
N VAL A 62 34.86 -12.15 -12.07
CA VAL A 62 36.17 -12.47 -11.47
C VAL A 62 37.17 -12.55 -12.63
N ARG A 63 37.89 -11.47 -12.90
CA ARG A 63 39.17 -11.56 -13.62
C ARG A 63 40.12 -12.24 -12.65
N ARG A 64 40.42 -13.53 -12.91
CA ARG A 64 41.65 -14.13 -12.40
C ARG A 64 42.82 -13.36 -13.03
N CYS A 65 43.83 -13.14 -12.20
CA CYS A 65 45.18 -12.63 -12.45
C CYS A 65 45.53 -12.24 -13.89
#